data_AF-A0A2V5MJU5-F1
#
_entry.id   AF-A0A2V5MJU5-F1
#
_cell.length_a   1.000
_cell.length_b   1.000
_cell.length_c   1.000
_cell.angle_alpha   90.00
_cell.angle_beta   90.00
_cell.angle_gamma   90.00
#
_symmetry.space_group_name_H-M   'P 1'
#
loop_
_entity.id
_entity.type
_entity.pdbx_description
1 polymer ?
#
loop_
_entity_poly.entity_id
_entity_poly.type
_entity_poly.pdbx_seq_one_letter_code
_entity_poly.pdbx_strand_id
1 'polypeptide(L)'
;MNIPFLLSRSGLILLLSTAPSAFAITEDSAVSWPPTSFGSALVATLVFGLVGIGLAILGFKLFDACIRFNLEKEICENKNIAAAILSAAMIIGICIIVAAAVSG
;
A
#
# COMPACT_ATOMS: atom_id res chain seq x y z
N MET A 1 27.99 29.99 40.66
CA MET A 1 26.89 29.18 41.22
C MET A 1 26.00 28.79 40.05
N ASN A 2 26.14 27.55 39.60
CA ASN A 2 25.75 27.05 38.27
C ASN A 2 24.25 26.74 38.19
N ILE A 3 23.53 27.39 37.28
CA ILE A 3 22.19 26.97 36.82
C ILE A 3 22.36 25.90 35.73
N PRO A 4 21.62 24.78 35.81
CA PRO A 4 21.92 23.58 35.02
C PRO A 4 21.44 23.70 33.57
N PHE A 5 22.40 23.71 32.65
CA PHE A 5 22.31 23.59 31.18
C PHE A 5 21.64 22.27 30.69
N LEU A 6 21.01 21.49 31.58
CA LEU A 6 20.47 20.15 31.31
C LEU A 6 18.99 20.13 30.87
N LEU A 7 18.27 21.26 30.90
CA LEU A 7 16.85 21.31 30.52
C LEU A 7 16.59 21.56 29.02
N SER A 8 17.57 22.03 28.24
CA SER A 8 17.34 22.44 26.85
C SER A 8 17.29 21.26 25.85
N ARG A 9 18.09 20.21 26.04
CA ARG A 9 18.13 19.05 25.11
C ARG A 9 17.15 17.93 25.46
N SER A 10 16.82 17.75 26.74
CA SER A 10 15.92 16.65 27.19
C SER A 10 14.44 16.98 27.01
N GLY A 11 14.04 18.25 27.13
CA GLY A 11 12.64 18.68 26.91
C GLY A 11 12.19 18.58 25.44
N LEU A 12 13.13 18.76 24.50
CA LEU A 12 12.85 18.68 23.07
C LEU A 12 12.66 17.23 22.59
N ILE A 13 13.33 16.25 23.21
CA ILE A 13 13.15 14.82 22.92
C ILE A 13 11.80 14.32 23.43
N LEU A 14 11.32 14.83 24.58
CA LEU A 14 10.00 14.52 25.14
C LEU A 14 8.84 15.08 24.29
N LEU A 15 9.02 16.25 23.65
CA LEU A 15 8.02 16.82 22.74
C LEU A 15 8.00 16.12 21.36
N LEU A 16 9.11 15.52 20.93
CA LEU A 16 9.16 14.80 19.65
C LEU A 16 8.55 13.38 19.74
N SER A 17 8.57 12.75 20.93
CA SER A 17 7.97 11.42 21.09
C SER A 17 6.44 11.43 21.23
N THR A 18 5.82 12.59 21.47
CA THR A 18 4.35 12.75 21.55
C THR A 18 3.72 13.24 20.24
N ALA A 19 4.54 13.58 19.23
CA ALA A 19 4.08 13.96 17.90
C ALA A 19 3.62 12.81 16.96
N PRO A 20 3.92 11.49 17.17
CA PRO A 20 3.52 10.49 16.18
C PRO A 20 2.00 10.27 16.17
N SER A 21 1.26 10.73 17.18
CA SER A 21 -0.20 10.58 17.25
C SER A 21 -0.97 11.54 16.33
N ALA A 22 -0.34 12.58 15.78
CA ALA A 22 -0.99 13.48 14.82
C ALA A 22 -0.94 12.94 13.37
N PHE A 23 -0.14 11.90 13.10
CA PHE A 23 -0.15 11.13 11.85
C PHE A 23 -0.92 9.81 11.99
N ALA A 24 -1.79 9.71 13.00
CA ALA A 24 -2.80 8.67 13.03
C ALA A 24 -3.83 9.00 11.93
N ILE A 25 -3.78 8.27 10.82
CA ILE A 25 -5.01 7.96 10.08
C ILE A 25 -5.99 7.52 11.16
N THR A 26 -7.08 8.28 11.35
CA THR A 26 -8.17 7.83 12.22
C THR A 26 -8.67 6.55 11.58
N GLU A 27 -8.26 5.41 12.13
CA GLU A 27 -8.97 4.16 11.91
C GLU A 27 -10.38 4.41 12.46
N ASP A 28 -11.29 4.79 11.57
CA ASP A 28 -12.72 4.72 11.82
C ASP A 28 -13.04 3.24 11.97
N SER A 29 -12.85 2.76 13.21
CA SER A 29 -12.98 1.37 13.62
C SER A 29 -14.47 0.96 13.65
N ALA A 30 -15.15 1.07 12.52
CA ALA A 30 -16.48 0.49 12.33
C ALA A 30 -16.41 -1.06 12.30
N VAL A 31 -15.21 -1.65 12.23
CA VAL A 31 -14.98 -3.10 12.29
C VAL A 31 -14.28 -3.44 13.60
N SER A 32 -15.06 -3.91 14.57
CA SER A 32 -14.57 -4.43 15.85
C SER A 32 -13.81 -5.75 15.63
N TRP A 33 -12.49 -5.67 15.44
CA TRP A 33 -11.63 -6.85 15.34
C TRP A 33 -11.36 -7.36 16.76
N PRO A 34 -12.03 -8.46 17.20
CA PRO A 34 -12.06 -9.77 16.53
C PRO A 34 -13.48 -10.25 16.13
N PRO A 35 -13.64 -10.92 14.97
CA PRO A 35 -14.89 -11.60 14.62
C PRO A 35 -15.11 -12.80 15.55
N THR A 36 -16.03 -12.67 16.50
CA THR A 36 -16.43 -13.75 17.42
C THR A 36 -17.27 -14.85 16.73
N SER A 37 -17.42 -14.80 15.40
CA SER A 37 -18.21 -15.73 14.59
C SER A 37 -17.63 -15.93 13.18
N PHE A 38 -17.69 -17.17 12.69
CA PHE A 38 -17.15 -17.57 11.38
C PHE A 38 -17.78 -16.80 10.21
N GLY A 39 -19.08 -16.48 10.30
CA GLY A 39 -19.81 -15.75 9.26
C GLY A 39 -19.32 -14.32 9.04
N SER A 40 -19.03 -13.59 10.12
CA SER A 40 -18.47 -12.23 10.03
C SER A 40 -17.05 -12.21 9.46
N ALA A 41 -16.24 -13.23 9.79
CA ALA A 41 -14.90 -13.37 9.22
C ALA A 41 -14.98 -13.61 7.70
N LEU A 42 -15.89 -14.47 7.25
CA LEU A 42 -16.07 -14.77 5.83
C LEU A 42 -16.46 -13.52 5.02
N VAL A 43 -17.41 -12.73 5.54
CA VAL A 43 -17.86 -11.49 4.89
C VAL A 43 -16.74 -10.45 4.85
N ALA A 44 -16.00 -10.27 5.95
CA ALA A 44 -14.88 -9.33 6.00
C ALA A 44 -13.79 -9.69 4.97
N THR A 45 -13.40 -10.96 4.88
CA THR A 45 -12.44 -11.42 3.87
C THR A 45 -12.95 -11.23 2.44
N LEU A 46 -14.25 -11.45 2.20
CA LEU A 46 -14.86 -11.26 0.88
C LEU A 46 -14.84 -9.80 0.46
N VAL A 47 -15.22 -8.88 1.35
CA VAL A 47 -15.21 -7.44 1.08
C VAL A 47 -13.79 -6.95 0.83
N PHE A 48 -12.84 -7.34 1.68
CA PHE A 48 -11.45 -6.91 1.54
C PHE A 48 -10.81 -7.48 0.27
N GLY A 49 -11.09 -8.74 -0.06
CA GLY A 49 -10.66 -9.37 -1.31
C GLY A 49 -11.24 -8.67 -2.54
N LEU A 50 -12.53 -8.33 -2.53
CA LEU A 50 -13.16 -7.61 -3.64
C LEU A 50 -12.60 -6.20 -3.82
N VAL A 51 -12.32 -5.49 -2.73
CA VAL A 51 -11.68 -4.16 -2.77
C VAL A 51 -10.27 -4.28 -3.37
N GLY A 52 -9.48 -5.27 -2.94
CA GLY A 52 -8.14 -5.52 -3.47
C GLY A 52 -8.15 -5.86 -4.97
N ILE A 53 -9.07 -6.73 -5.41
CA ILE A 53 -9.26 -7.07 -6.83
C ILE A 53 -9.66 -5.82 -7.63
N GLY A 54 -10.59 -5.01 -7.10
CA GLY A 54 -11.01 -3.76 -7.72
C GLY A 54 -9.84 -2.79 -7.91
N LEU A 55 -9.00 -2.61 -6.89
CA LEU A 55 -7.80 -1.78 -6.97
C LEU A 55 -6.79 -2.31 -7.98
N ALA A 56 -6.57 -3.62 -8.03
CA ALA A 56 -5.65 -4.25 -8.97
C ALA A 56 -6.11 -4.05 -10.43
N ILE A 57 -7.41 -4.22 -10.71
CA ILE A 57 -7.99 -3.96 -12.03
C ILE A 57 -7.85 -2.49 -12.41
N LEU A 58 -8.11 -1.58 -11.47
CA LEU A 58 -8.01 -0.14 -11.72
C LEU A 58 -6.56 0.27 -12.04
N GLY A 59 -5.58 -0.28 -11.30
CA GLY A 59 -4.16 -0.09 -11.57
C GLY A 59 -3.76 -0.60 -12.95
N PHE A 60 -4.19 -1.80 -13.33
CA PHE A 60 -3.95 -2.36 -14.67
C PHE A 60 -4.53 -1.49 -15.78
N LYS A 61 -5.78 -1.06 -15.62
CA LYS A 61 -6.47 -0.24 -16.61
C LYS A 61 -5.83 1.14 -16.77
N LEU A 62 -5.36 1.74 -15.67
CA LEU A 62 -4.65 3.02 -15.72
C LEU A 62 -3.29 2.86 -16.42
N PHE A 63 -2.58 1.78 -16.14
CA PHE A 63 -1.28 1.50 -16.74
C PHE A 63 -1.39 1.21 -18.25
N ASP A 64 -2.37 0.40 -18.64
CA ASP A 64 -2.65 0.10 -20.05
C ASP A 64 -3.02 1.37 -20.84
N ALA A 65 -3.81 2.25 -20.22
CA ALA A 65 -4.13 3.56 -20.79
C ALA A 65 -2.90 4.47 -20.94
N CYS A 66 -1.98 4.46 -19.97
CA CYS A 66 -0.74 5.24 -20.04
C CYS A 66 0.20 4.73 -21.15
N ILE A 67 0.25 3.42 -21.37
CA ILE A 67 1.21 2.83 -22.31
C ILE A 67 0.70 2.90 -23.74
N ARG A 68 -0.60 2.67 -23.99
CA ARG A 68 -1.22 2.70 -25.33
C ARG A 68 -0.32 2.08 -26.43
N PHE A 69 0.29 0.93 -26.10
CA PHE A 69 1.30 0.27 -26.91
C PHE A 69 0.97 -1.22 -26.99
N ASN A 70 1.03 -1.82 -28.18
CA ASN A 70 0.74 -3.24 -28.37
C ASN A 70 1.96 -4.07 -27.93
N LEU A 71 2.09 -4.29 -26.62
CA LEU A 71 3.21 -5.03 -26.03
C LEU A 71 3.35 -6.44 -26.61
N GLU A 72 2.24 -7.13 -26.87
CA GLU A 72 2.25 -8.47 -27.47
C GLU A 72 2.90 -8.46 -28.86
N LYS A 73 2.52 -7.49 -29.69
CA LYS A 73 3.07 -7.34 -31.04
C LYS A 73 4.56 -6.95 -30.98
N GLU A 74 4.94 -6.09 -30.06
CA GLU A 74 6.33 -5.65 -29.93
C GLU A 74 7.27 -6.73 -29.37
N ILE A 75 6.77 -7.55 -28.44
CA ILE A 75 7.54 -8.65 -27.84
C ILE A 75 7.67 -9.80 -28.85
N CYS A 76 6.59 -10.16 -29.54
CA CYS A 76 6.58 -11.32 -30.45
C CYS A 76 7.17 -11.01 -31.84
N GLU A 77 6.81 -9.88 -32.48
CA GLU A 77 7.28 -9.55 -33.83
C GLU A 77 8.56 -8.72 -33.81
N ASN A 78 8.61 -7.65 -33.01
CA ASN A 78 9.77 -6.75 -32.96
C ASN A 78 10.89 -7.23 -32.01
N LYS A 79 10.65 -8.28 -31.20
CA LYS A 79 11.58 -8.78 -30.15
C LYS A 79 12.12 -7.66 -29.25
N ASN A 80 11.28 -6.69 -28.92
CA ASN A 80 11.71 -5.53 -28.15
C ASN A 80 11.83 -5.88 -26.66
N ILE A 81 13.08 -5.99 -26.19
CA ILE A 81 13.41 -6.31 -24.79
C ILE A 81 12.84 -5.25 -23.83
N ALA A 82 12.70 -3.99 -24.26
CA ALA A 82 12.13 -2.94 -23.41
C ALA A 82 10.67 -3.24 -23.04
N ALA A 83 9.86 -3.76 -23.98
CA ALA A 83 8.49 -4.16 -23.72
C ALA A 83 8.42 -5.37 -22.77
N ALA A 84 9.34 -6.33 -22.93
CA ALA A 84 9.45 -7.48 -22.02
C ALA A 84 9.76 -7.05 -20.58
N ILE A 85 10.75 -6.17 -20.39
CA ILE A 85 11.12 -5.65 -19.06
C ILE A 85 9.96 -4.87 -18.42
N LEU A 86 9.23 -4.08 -19.21
CA LEU A 86 8.08 -3.32 -18.74
C LEU A 86 6.95 -4.24 -18.25
N SER A 87 6.65 -5.31 -18.99
CA SER A 87 5.66 -6.31 -18.58
C SER A 87 6.06 -7.04 -17.29
N ALA A 88 7.35 -7.37 -17.12
CA ALA A 88 7.87 -7.96 -15.89
C ALA A 88 7.75 -7.00 -14.70
N ALA A 89 8.11 -5.72 -14.89
CA ALA A 89 7.98 -4.69 -13.85
C ALA A 89 6.53 -4.48 -13.42
N MET A 90 5.57 -4.55 -14.34
CA MET A 90 4.14 -4.49 -14.03
C MET A 90 3.66 -5.60 -13.12
N ILE A 91 4.04 -6.84 -13.44
CA ILE A 91 3.66 -8.01 -12.65
C ILE A 91 4.25 -7.89 -11.25
N ILE A 92 5.51 -7.44 -11.12
CA ILE A 92 6.12 -7.21 -9.81
C ILE A 92 5.38 -6.10 -9.04
N GLY A 93 5.04 -4.99 -9.70
CA GLY A 93 4.29 -3.89 -9.09
C GLY A 93 2.92 -4.34 -8.55
N ILE A 94 2.16 -5.11 -9.35
CA ILE A 94 0.85 -5.64 -8.91
C ILE A 94 1.00 -6.57 -7.70
N CYS A 95 2.03 -7.42 -7.69
CA CYS A 95 2.31 -8.33 -6.57
C CYS A 95 2.61 -7.56 -5.28
N ILE A 96 3.39 -6.48 -5.35
CA ILE A 96 3.71 -5.64 -4.19
C ILE A 96 2.46 -4.94 -3.66
N ILE A 97 1.61 -4.38 -4.54
CA ILE A 97 0.37 -3.73 -4.12
C ILE A 97 -0.55 -4.73 -3.42
N VAL A 98 -0.70 -5.94 -3.97
CA VAL A 98 -1.53 -6.99 -3.36
C VAL A 98 -0.94 -7.44 -2.02
N ALA A 99 0.38 -7.60 -1.91
CA ALA A 99 1.04 -7.94 -0.64
C ALA A 99 0.84 -6.84 0.42
N ALA A 100 0.98 -5.57 0.04
CA ALA A 100 0.73 -4.44 0.94
C ALA A 100 -0.74 -4.35 1.36
N ALA A 101 -1.67 -4.65 0.46
CA ALA A 101 -3.09 -4.68 0.78
C ALA A 101 -3.41 -5.77 1.82
N VAL A 102 -2.89 -6.99 1.63
CA VAL A 102 -3.11 -8.12 2.56
C VAL A 102 -2.35 -7.97 3.87
N SER A 103 -1.22 -7.25 3.87
CA SER A 103 -0.37 -7.07 5.05
C SER A 103 -0.76 -5.86 5.90
N GLY A 104 -1.83 -5.14 5.54
CA GLY A 104 -2.44 -4.06 6.31
C GLY A 104 -3.58 -4.53 7.20
#